data_AF-A0A5K1JHN9-F1
#
_entry.id   AF-A0A5K1JHN9-F1
#
_cell.length_a   1.000
_cell.length_b   1.000
_cell.length_c   1.000
_cell.angle_alpha   90.00
_cell.angle_beta   90.00
_cell.angle_gamma   90.00
#
_symmetry.space_group_name_H-M   'P 1'
#
loop_
_entity.id
_entity.type
_entity.pdbx_description
1 polymer ?
#
loop_
_entity_poly.entity_id
_entity_poly.type
_entity_poly.pdbx_seq_one_letter_code
_entity_poly.pdbx_strand_id
1 'polypeptide(L)'
;MMGINEKDERRELLDAVADAGRLARGLDQLLESMAHADQLDPLDVEGILALRSISERCAERIEDAARILEAAERGLLCRTLNAARRKGTLRSRRGSRRVARPASSILAGARNWGALGQLSPLMVSSSSTM
;
A
#
# COMPACT_ATOMS: atom_id res chain seq x y z
N MET A 1 -12.21 -13.03 1.86
CA MET A 1 -10.91 -13.39 2.44
C MET A 1 -10.45 -14.58 1.63
N MET A 2 -9.30 -14.46 0.97
CA MET A 2 -8.77 -15.52 0.10
C MET A 2 -8.61 -16.80 0.92
N GLY A 3 -9.05 -17.94 0.38
CA GLY A 3 -8.91 -19.24 1.05
C GLY A 3 -7.43 -19.58 1.27
N ILE A 4 -7.11 -20.44 2.23
CA ILE A 4 -5.72 -20.91 2.44
C ILE A 4 -5.20 -21.56 1.14
N ASN A 5 -5.99 -22.45 0.54
CA ASN A 5 -5.70 -23.10 -0.74
C ASN A 5 -5.44 -22.11 -1.89
N GLU A 6 -6.25 -21.05 -2.00
CA GLU A 6 -6.13 -20.05 -3.07
C GLU A 6 -4.84 -19.21 -2.93
N LYS A 7 -4.31 -19.05 -1.71
CA LYS A 7 -2.99 -18.43 -1.48
C LYS A 7 -1.84 -19.36 -1.85
N ASP A 8 -2.00 -20.66 -1.61
CA ASP A 8 -1.00 -21.67 -1.91
C ASP A 8 -0.90 -21.88 -3.43
N GLU A 9 -2.04 -22.01 -4.13
CA GLU A 9 -2.10 -22.03 -5.61
C GLU A 9 -1.45 -20.79 -6.21
N ARG A 10 -1.68 -19.61 -5.63
CA ARG A 10 -1.05 -18.38 -6.09
C ARG A 10 0.46 -18.38 -5.89
N ARG A 11 0.96 -18.92 -4.76
CA ARG A 11 2.40 -19.07 -4.50
C ARG A 11 3.03 -19.99 -5.53
N GLU A 12 2.38 -21.12 -5.81
CA GLU A 12 2.81 -22.09 -6.81
C GLU A 12 2.85 -21.47 -8.22
N LEU A 13 1.87 -20.64 -8.59
CA LEU A 13 1.90 -19.92 -9.87
C LEU A 13 3.08 -18.92 -9.97
N LEU A 14 3.42 -18.23 -8.87
CA LEU A 14 4.58 -17.33 -8.86
C LEU A 14 5.90 -18.09 -9.02
N ASP A 15 6.03 -19.22 -8.31
CA ASP A 15 7.22 -20.08 -8.41
C ASP A 15 7.33 -20.67 -9.83
N ALA A 16 6.22 -21.12 -10.42
CA ALA A 16 6.19 -21.63 -11.79
C ALA A 16 6.58 -20.57 -12.84
N VAL A 17 6.11 -19.33 -12.71
CA VAL A 17 6.51 -18.23 -13.60
C VAL A 17 7.98 -17.87 -13.45
N ALA A 18 8.51 -17.89 -12.22
CA ALA A 18 9.94 -17.67 -11.97
C ALA A 18 10.81 -18.80 -12.58
N ASP A 19 10.37 -20.05 -12.45
CA ASP A 19 11.02 -21.21 -13.05
C ASP A 19 11.00 -21.15 -14.59
N ALA A 20 9.85 -20.82 -15.18
CA ALA A 20 9.73 -20.64 -16.62
C ALA A 20 10.66 -19.53 -17.13
N GLY A 21 10.75 -18.39 -16.42
CA GLY A 21 11.65 -17.31 -16.75
C GLY A 21 13.14 -17.71 -16.67
N ARG A 22 13.52 -18.53 -15.68
CA ARG A 22 14.87 -19.09 -15.59
C ARG A 22 15.17 -20.03 -16.76
N LEU A 23 14.22 -20.90 -17.12
CA LEU A 23 14.36 -21.81 -18.26
C LEU A 23 14.50 -21.06 -19.58
N ALA A 24 13.68 -20.03 -19.82
CA ALA A 24 13.77 -19.21 -21.03
C ALA A 24 15.17 -18.59 -21.18
N ARG A 25 15.71 -18.00 -20.10
CA ARG A 25 17.07 -17.44 -20.10
C ARG A 25 18.16 -18.50 -20.34
N GLY A 26 17.99 -19.69 -19.77
CA GLY A 26 18.91 -20.81 -19.99
C GLY A 26 18.89 -21.31 -21.43
N LEU A 27 17.72 -21.34 -22.06
CA LEU A 27 17.58 -21.66 -23.48
C LEU A 27 18.23 -20.59 -24.36
N ASP A 28 18.02 -19.30 -24.07
CA ASP A 28 18.66 -18.23 -24.84
C ASP A 28 20.18 -18.30 -24.78
N GLN A 29 20.75 -18.59 -23.60
CA GLN A 29 22.19 -18.81 -23.42
C GLN A 29 22.70 -20.04 -24.18
N LEU A 30 21.94 -21.14 -24.18
CA LEU A 30 22.28 -22.33 -24.96
C LEU A 30 22.30 -22.02 -26.46
N LEU A 31 21.28 -21.32 -26.96
CA LEU A 31 21.18 -20.91 -28.36
C LEU A 31 22.29 -19.96 -28.77
N GLU A 32 22.70 -19.04 -27.88
CA GLU A 32 23.84 -18.15 -28.09
C GLU A 32 25.17 -18.93 -28.11
N SER A 33 25.36 -19.87 -27.18
CA SER A 33 26.53 -20.76 -27.17
C SER A 33 26.63 -21.62 -28.43
N MET A 34 25.50 -22.11 -28.96
CA MET A 34 25.49 -22.91 -30.19
C MET A 34 25.84 -22.08 -31.43
N ALA A 35 25.45 -20.81 -31.47
CA ALA A 35 25.82 -19.90 -32.56
C ALA A 35 27.35 -19.65 -32.64
N HIS A 36 28.10 -19.95 -31.57
CA HIS A 36 29.56 -19.86 -31.52
C HIS A 36 30.28 -21.19 -31.78
N ALA A 37 29.56 -22.31 -31.92
CA ALA A 37 30.17 -23.58 -32.27
C ALA A 37 30.52 -23.58 -33.78
N ASP A 38 31.79 -23.88 -34.10
CA ASP A 38 32.26 -23.95 -35.49
C ASP A 38 31.47 -25.00 -36.30
N GLN A 39 30.77 -24.54 -37.33
CA GLN A 39 30.04 -25.31 -38.36
C GLN A 39 28.86 -26.17 -37.87
N LEU A 40 27.71 -25.52 -37.70
CA LEU A 40 26.41 -26.18 -37.71
C LEU A 40 26.03 -26.62 -39.14
N ASP A 41 25.44 -27.81 -39.28
CA ASP A 41 24.81 -28.22 -40.54
C ASP A 41 23.71 -27.21 -40.92
N PRO A 42 23.54 -26.83 -42.20
CA PRO A 42 22.40 -26.02 -42.64
C PRO A 42 21.03 -26.46 -42.09
N LEU A 43 20.80 -27.76 -41.89
CA LEU A 43 19.58 -28.28 -41.27
C LEU A 43 19.49 -27.95 -39.77
N ASP A 44 20.62 -27.96 -39.06
CA ASP A 44 20.68 -27.59 -37.65
C ASP A 44 20.46 -26.08 -37.46
N VAL A 45 20.88 -25.25 -38.42
CA VAL A 45 20.64 -23.81 -38.41
C VAL A 45 19.14 -23.49 -38.45
N GLU A 46 18.37 -24.16 -39.31
CA GLU A 46 16.93 -23.95 -39.40
C GLU A 46 16.20 -24.42 -38.13
N GLY A 47 16.61 -25.55 -37.55
CA GLY A 47 16.13 -26.02 -36.25
C GLY A 47 16.41 -25.02 -35.12
N ILE A 48 17.61 -24.44 -35.08
CA ILE A 48 18.01 -23.42 -34.09
C ILE A 48 17.19 -22.15 -34.25
N LEU A 49 16.95 -21.69 -35.48
CA LEU A 49 16.11 -20.50 -35.73
C LEU A 49 14.66 -20.74 -35.32
N ALA A 50 14.12 -21.94 -35.57
CA ALA A 50 12.79 -22.32 -35.11
C ALA A 50 12.72 -22.33 -33.57
N LEU A 51 13.72 -22.92 -32.90
CA LEU A 51 13.82 -22.94 -31.44
C LEU A 51 13.96 -21.53 -30.85
N ARG A 52 14.75 -20.65 -31.48
CA ARG A 52 14.87 -19.24 -31.08
C ARG A 52 13.51 -18.52 -31.18
N SER A 53 12.79 -18.69 -32.29
CA SER A 53 11.45 -18.11 -32.46
C SER A 53 10.45 -18.63 -31.43
N ILE A 54 10.57 -19.89 -31.01
CA ILE A 54 9.72 -20.46 -29.95
C ILE A 54 10.14 -19.89 -28.59
N SER A 55 11.44 -19.80 -28.30
CA SER A 55 11.98 -19.24 -27.06
C SER A 55 11.52 -17.80 -26.85
N GLU A 56 11.62 -16.97 -27.89
CA GLU A 56 11.19 -15.56 -27.86
C GLU A 56 9.69 -15.43 -27.57
N ARG A 57 8.85 -16.20 -28.27
CA ARG A 57 7.40 -16.25 -27.99
C ARG A 57 7.09 -16.76 -26.59
N CYS A 58 7.88 -17.70 -26.06
CA CYS A 58 7.73 -18.17 -24.68
C CYS A 58 8.11 -17.07 -23.68
N ALA A 59 9.19 -16.34 -23.92
CA ALA A 59 9.62 -15.23 -23.07
C ALA A 59 8.55 -14.14 -22.99
N GLU A 60 7.96 -13.75 -24.12
CA GLU A 60 6.84 -12.80 -24.18
C GLU A 60 5.65 -13.29 -23.33
N ARG A 61 5.26 -14.57 -23.49
CA ARG A 61 4.14 -15.15 -22.74
C ARG A 61 4.42 -15.27 -21.24
N ILE A 62 5.66 -15.53 -20.85
CA ILE A 62 6.08 -15.56 -19.44
C ILE A 62 6.00 -14.16 -18.85
N GLU A 63 6.43 -13.13 -19.59
CA GLU A 63 6.33 -11.74 -19.14
C GLU A 63 4.87 -11.31 -19.01
N ASP A 64 4.01 -11.66 -19.97
CA ASP A 64 2.58 -11.39 -19.89
C ASP A 64 1.92 -12.10 -18.70
N ALA A 65 2.28 -13.36 -18.45
CA ALA A 65 1.80 -14.11 -17.27
C ALA A 65 2.24 -13.43 -15.96
N ALA A 66 3.49 -12.99 -15.87
CA ALA A 66 4.00 -12.24 -14.72
C ALA A 66 3.21 -10.93 -14.51
N ARG A 67 2.96 -10.18 -15.58
CA ARG A 67 2.19 -8.92 -15.55
C ARG A 67 0.75 -9.15 -15.10
N ILE A 68 0.10 -10.22 -15.56
CA ILE A 68 -1.25 -10.60 -15.13
C ILE A 68 -1.28 -10.96 -13.64
N LEU A 69 -0.30 -11.74 -13.16
CA LEU A 69 -0.20 -12.09 -11.75
C LEU A 69 0.04 -10.87 -10.84
N GLU A 70 0.90 -9.94 -11.26
CA GLU A 70 1.11 -8.67 -10.55
C GLU A 70 -0.17 -7.82 -10.51
N ALA A 71 -0.88 -7.73 -11.64
CA ALA A 71 -2.14 -6.99 -11.70
C ALA A 71 -3.21 -7.64 -10.79
N ALA A 72 -3.26 -8.96 -10.74
CA ALA A 72 -4.14 -9.71 -9.85
C ALA A 72 -3.79 -9.43 -8.37
N GLU A 73 -2.50 -9.41 -8.02
CA GLU A 73 -2.04 -9.07 -6.66
C GLU A 73 -2.45 -7.65 -6.27
N ARG A 74 -2.18 -6.65 -7.12
CA ARG A 74 -2.56 -5.26 -6.88
C ARG A 74 -4.08 -5.13 -6.72
N GLY A 75 -4.86 -5.80 -7.58
CA GLY A 75 -6.30 -5.85 -7.48
C GLY A 75 -6.79 -6.40 -6.14
N LEU A 76 -6.18 -7.48 -5.67
CA LEU A 76 -6.51 -8.10 -4.38
C LEU A 76 -6.16 -7.20 -3.19
N LEU A 77 -5.00 -6.54 -3.24
CA LEU A 77 -4.56 -5.55 -2.25
C LEU A 77 -5.53 -4.37 -2.18
N CYS A 78 -5.90 -3.78 -3.33
CA CYS A 78 -6.86 -2.69 -3.40
C CYS A 78 -8.23 -3.09 -2.84
N ARG A 79 -8.75 -4.29 -3.19
CA ARG A 79 -10.02 -4.80 -2.65
C ARG A 79 -9.94 -4.96 -1.13
N THR A 80 -8.83 -5.47 -0.60
CA THR A 80 -8.62 -5.68 0.83
C THR A 80 -8.57 -4.35 1.60
N LEU A 81 -7.83 -3.35 1.09
CA LEU A 81 -7.77 -2.02 1.69
C LEU A 81 -9.13 -1.31 1.66
N ASN A 82 -9.88 -1.41 0.56
CA ASN A 82 -11.22 -0.84 0.45
C ASN A 82 -12.21 -1.52 1.40
N ALA A 83 -12.11 -2.84 1.58
CA ALA A 83 -12.90 -3.56 2.57
C ALA A 83 -12.57 -3.11 4.00
N ALA A 84 -11.29 -2.94 4.34
CA ALA A 84 -10.85 -2.44 5.65
C ALA A 84 -11.28 -1.00 5.92
N ARG A 85 -11.29 -0.14 4.89
CA ARG A 85 -11.86 1.22 4.96
C ARG A 85 -13.36 1.20 5.20
N ARG A 86 -14.13 0.38 4.47
CA ARG A 86 -15.59 0.23 4.67
C ARG A 86 -15.94 -0.29 6.05
N LYS A 87 -15.11 -1.18 6.62
CA LYS A 87 -15.27 -1.72 7.98
C LYS A 87 -14.81 -0.75 9.09
N GLY A 88 -14.37 0.47 8.75
CA GLY A 88 -13.93 1.47 9.73
C GLY A 88 -12.62 1.15 10.45
N THR A 89 -11.93 0.08 10.05
CA THR A 89 -10.67 -0.37 10.66
C THR A 89 -9.50 0.54 10.27
N LEU A 90 -9.54 1.05 9.03
CA LEU A 90 -8.72 2.17 8.57
C LEU A 90 -9.52 3.45 8.79
N ARG A 91 -9.53 3.99 10.02
CA ARG A 91 -10.13 5.31 10.29
C ARG A 91 -9.40 6.37 9.45
N SER A 92 -10.09 6.86 8.43
CA SER A 92 -9.72 8.09 7.73
C SER A 92 -9.54 9.21 8.75
N ARG A 93 -8.32 9.76 8.87
CA ARG A 93 -8.02 11.00 9.59
C ARG A 93 -8.57 12.24 8.83
N ARG A 94 -9.67 12.10 8.09
CA ARG A 94 -10.40 13.17 7.41
C ARG A 94 -11.87 12.97 7.69
N GLY A 95 -12.28 13.38 8.88
CA GLY A 95 -13.67 13.23 9.30
C GLY A 95 -13.93 13.68 10.73
N SER A 96 -13.24 14.72 11.21
CA SER A 96 -13.63 15.40 12.45
C SER A 96 -13.36 16.91 12.34
N ARG A 97 -13.99 17.53 11.34
CA ARG A 97 -14.44 18.92 11.42
C ARG A 97 -15.97 18.90 11.34
N ARG A 98 -16.62 18.24 12.29
CA ARG A 98 -17.96 18.65 12.68
C ARG A 98 -17.84 19.35 14.02
N VAL A 99 -17.99 20.66 13.95
CA VAL A 99 -18.71 21.51 14.90
C VAL A 99 -18.24 21.36 16.34
N ALA A 100 -17.25 22.16 16.70
CA ALA A 100 -17.13 22.64 18.07
C ALA A 100 -16.99 24.16 18.03
N ARG A 101 -17.78 24.79 18.89
CA ARG A 101 -17.75 26.19 19.36
C ARG A 101 -18.60 27.20 18.58
N PRO A 102 -19.21 28.18 19.28
CA PRO A 102 -19.88 28.09 20.58
C PRO A 102 -21.26 28.79 20.56
N ALA A 103 -22.11 28.53 21.55
CA ALA A 103 -23.30 29.34 21.78
C ALA A 103 -22.89 30.73 22.28
N SER A 104 -22.76 31.68 21.36
CA SER A 104 -22.66 33.10 21.68
C SER A 104 -23.70 33.87 20.87
N SER A 105 -24.96 33.80 21.31
CA SER A 105 -25.91 34.88 21.07
C SER A 105 -26.13 35.58 22.40
N ILE A 106 -25.30 36.59 22.60
CA ILE A 106 -25.47 37.65 23.59
C ILE A 106 -26.89 38.20 23.40
N LEU A 107 -27.81 37.91 24.34
CA LEU A 107 -29.01 38.71 24.51
C LEU A 107 -28.63 39.86 25.43
N ALA A 108 -28.63 41.05 24.85
CA ALA A 108 -28.40 42.31 25.52
C ALA A 108 -29.44 42.55 26.63
N GLY A 109 -28.97 43.13 27.73
CA GLY A 109 -29.79 44.01 28.57
C GLY A 109 -30.31 43.39 29.87
N ALA A 110 -29.56 43.60 30.96
CA ALA A 110 -30.09 44.09 32.25
C ALA A 110 -28.94 44.21 33.25
N ARG A 111 -28.33 45.40 33.31
CA ARG A 111 -27.47 45.80 34.43
C ARG A 111 -28.38 46.10 35.63
N ASN A 112 -28.20 45.40 36.75
CA ASN A 112 -28.62 45.91 38.05
C ASN A 112 -27.49 45.66 39.06
N TRP A 113 -26.87 46.78 39.45
CA TRP A 113 -25.93 46.92 40.54
C TRP A 113 -26.70 46.99 41.86
N GLY A 114 -26.45 46.07 42.78
CA GLY A 114 -26.98 46.19 44.14
C GLY A 114 -26.31 45.26 45.13
N ALA A 115 -25.89 45.84 46.26
CA ALA A 115 -25.47 45.19 47.51
C ALA A 115 -24.01 44.69 47.61
N LEU A 116 -23.05 45.61 47.49
CA LEU A 116 -21.85 45.59 48.36
C LEU A 116 -22.25 46.15 49.74
N GLY A 117 -22.57 45.28 50.69
CA GLY A 117 -22.41 45.57 52.12
C GLY A 117 -21.02 45.07 52.53
N GLN A 118 -20.00 45.93 52.61
CA GLN A 118 -19.64 46.73 53.78
C GLN A 118 -19.43 45.86 55.04
N LEU A 119 -18.16 45.56 55.34
CA LEU A 119 -17.56 45.59 56.69
C LEU A 119 -16.01 45.53 56.61
N SER A 120 -15.43 46.73 56.55
CA SER A 120 -14.20 47.23 57.22
C SER A 120 -12.82 46.54 57.09
N PRO A 121 -11.79 47.31 56.66
CA PRO A 121 -10.40 47.14 57.06
C PRO A 121 -10.00 48.22 58.09
N LEU A 122 -9.48 47.83 59.26
CA LEU A 122 -8.86 48.76 60.20
C LEU A 122 -7.48 48.27 60.65
N MET A 123 -6.52 49.18 60.48
CA MET A 123 -5.09 49.10 60.82
C MET A 123 -4.82 49.14 62.34
N VAL A 124 -3.59 48.74 62.72
CA VAL A 124 -2.75 49.07 63.91
C VAL A 124 -2.09 47.77 64.41
N SER A 125 -0.79 47.62 64.74
CA SER A 125 0.45 48.39 64.62
C SER A 125 1.62 47.44 64.96
N SER A 126 2.78 47.70 64.34
CA SER A 126 4.17 47.63 64.84
C SER A 126 4.70 46.47 65.72
N SER A 127 5.82 45.90 65.23
CA SER A 127 7.10 45.53 65.89
C SER A 127 7.17 45.12 67.37
N SER A 128 7.81 43.98 67.66
CA SER A 128 9.20 43.89 68.15
C SER A 128 9.49 42.55 68.85
N THR A 129 10.76 42.15 68.70
CA THR A 129 11.51 41.09 69.39
C THR A 129 11.42 41.13 70.92
N MET A 130 11.30 39.95 71.56
CA MET A 130 12.26 39.38 72.51
C MET A 130 12.17 37.85 72.46
#